data_AF-A0A2T2N046-F1
#
_entry.id   AF-A0A2T2N046-F1
#
_cell.length_a   1.000
_cell.length_b   1.000
_cell.length_c   1.000
_cell.angle_alpha   90.00
_cell.angle_beta   90.00
_cell.angle_gamma   90.00
#
_symmetry.space_group_name_H-M   'P 1'
#
loop_
_entity.id
_entity.type
_entity.pdbx_description
1 polymer ?
#
loop_
_entity_poly.entity_id
_entity_poly.type
_entity_poly.pdbx_seq_one_letter_code
_entity_poly.pdbx_strand_id
1 'polypeptide(L)'
;METLPKNISQACERIPDKSKKHAIVQKALSIILAAGRPLTLSEMNFAVNIDESLHTIDDLDLEEEDDFKLRLRSWCGLFVSVHHGKIYFLNQTARESLLANLPMSNTIPTEPQWQRSITIHQGHNILAQLCVRYLSLFNSEAGLLADSTLKTNHHVDNQALLDYSARFWGLHFRGACIKQDDAAIVSIALRISEPCSKAYIAWLKMYWKSQFITRPKDPTGLIVVGSQVT
;
A
#
# COMPACT_ATOMS: atom_id res chain seq x y z
N MET A 1 49.15 -1.21 8.55
CA MET A 1 48.21 -1.80 7.58
C MET A 1 46.92 -2.07 8.33
N GLU A 2 45.97 -1.15 8.26
CA GLU A 2 44.65 -1.30 8.89
C GLU A 2 43.77 -2.15 7.97
N THR A 3 43.45 -3.37 8.40
CA THR A 3 42.53 -4.26 7.67
C THR A 3 41.09 -3.87 7.99
N LEU A 4 40.42 -3.30 6.98
CA LEU A 4 38.98 -3.03 6.96
C LEU A 4 38.18 -4.33 7.21
N PRO A 5 37.10 -4.34 8.00
CA PRO A 5 36.31 -5.56 8.17
C PRO A 5 35.52 -5.87 6.89
N LYS A 6 35.84 -7.00 6.26
CA LYS A 6 35.01 -7.63 5.22
C LYS A 6 33.76 -8.19 5.90
N ASN A 7 32.59 -7.74 5.44
CA ASN A 7 31.23 -8.20 5.76
C ASN A 7 30.57 -7.62 7.02
N ILE A 8 29.82 -6.54 6.78
CA ILE A 8 28.75 -6.04 7.66
C ILE A 8 27.55 -7.03 7.69
N SER A 9 27.45 -7.96 6.73
CA SER A 9 26.25 -8.82 6.58
C SER A 9 26.10 -9.90 7.65
N GLN A 10 27.19 -10.31 8.33
CA GLN A 10 27.16 -11.46 9.24
C GLN A 10 27.02 -11.10 10.73
N ALA A 11 27.14 -9.81 11.08
CA ALA A 11 26.97 -9.35 12.47
C ALA A 11 25.49 -9.12 12.87
N CYS A 12 24.56 -9.26 11.92
CA CYS A 12 23.15 -8.90 12.12
C CYS A 12 22.21 -10.09 12.33
N GLU A 13 22.67 -11.31 12.63
CA GLU A 13 21.80 -12.51 12.56
C GLU A 13 21.18 -12.96 13.90
N ARG A 14 21.35 -12.24 15.02
CA ARG A 14 20.95 -12.74 16.35
C ARG A 14 20.16 -11.75 17.22
N ILE A 15 19.10 -11.12 16.69
CA ILE A 15 18.17 -10.33 17.51
C ILE A 15 16.72 -10.59 17.05
N PRO A 16 15.79 -10.98 17.94
CA PRO A 16 14.37 -11.18 17.60
C PRO A 16 13.67 -9.92 17.08
N ASP A 17 14.21 -8.74 17.39
CA ASP A 17 13.72 -7.43 16.92
C ASP A 17 13.98 -7.21 15.41
N LYS A 18 14.87 -8.00 14.79
CA LYS A 18 15.16 -7.90 13.36
C LYS A 18 14.08 -8.54 12.49
N SER A 19 13.38 -9.58 12.96
CA SER A 19 12.34 -10.26 12.17
C SER A 19 11.14 -9.35 11.91
N LYS A 20 10.71 -8.58 12.92
CA LYS A 20 9.67 -7.55 12.78
C LYS A 20 10.08 -6.45 11.81
N LYS A 21 11.32 -5.94 11.95
CA LYS A 21 11.88 -4.96 11.01
C LYS A 21 11.95 -5.51 9.59
N HIS A 22 12.34 -6.77 9.40
CA HIS A 22 12.33 -7.44 8.10
C HIS A 22 10.93 -7.53 7.50
N ALA A 23 9.91 -7.90 8.30
CA ALA A 23 8.53 -7.97 7.83
C ALA A 23 8.00 -6.61 7.37
N ILE A 24 8.28 -5.54 8.12
CA ILE A 24 7.87 -4.17 7.75
C ILE A 24 8.58 -3.70 6.48
N VAL A 25 9.90 -3.92 6.37
CA VAL A 25 10.68 -3.57 5.18
C VAL A 25 10.16 -4.33 3.95
N GLN A 26 9.89 -5.64 4.10
CA GLN A 26 9.34 -6.47 3.03
C GLN A 26 7.95 -5.99 2.62
N LYS A 27 7.08 -5.66 3.58
CA LYS A 27 5.75 -5.09 3.33
C LYS A 27 5.86 -3.77 2.56
N ALA A 28 6.69 -2.84 3.03
CA ALA A 28 6.90 -1.54 2.39
C ALA A 28 7.41 -1.69 0.94
N LEU A 29 8.43 -2.52 0.70
CA LEU A 29 8.95 -2.74 -0.64
C LEU A 29 7.92 -3.43 -1.56
N SER A 30 7.14 -4.37 -1.03
CA SER A 30 6.06 -5.04 -1.77
C SER A 30 4.96 -4.05 -2.18
N ILE A 31 4.60 -3.13 -1.29
CA ILE A 31 3.64 -2.05 -1.56
C ILE A 31 4.17 -1.16 -2.69
N ILE A 32 5.40 -0.64 -2.58
CA ILE A 32 5.98 0.25 -3.60
C ILE A 32 6.07 -0.44 -4.95
N LEU A 33 6.44 -1.74 -4.96
CA LEU A 33 6.63 -2.52 -6.17
C LEU A 33 5.34 -2.71 -6.99
N ALA A 34 4.23 -2.96 -6.31
CA ALA A 34 2.96 -3.31 -6.93
C ALA A 34 1.95 -2.16 -7.00
N ALA A 35 2.32 -0.97 -6.51
CA ALA A 35 1.46 0.19 -6.48
C ALA A 35 1.03 0.64 -7.89
N GLY A 36 -0.24 0.99 -8.05
CA GLY A 36 -0.79 1.48 -9.33
C GLY A 36 -0.34 2.91 -9.68
N ARG A 37 0.08 3.66 -8.66
CA ARG A 37 0.78 4.95 -8.77
C ARG A 37 1.71 5.12 -7.56
N PRO A 38 2.71 6.02 -7.60
CA PRO A 38 3.47 6.40 -6.41
C PRO A 38 2.55 6.77 -5.25
N LEU A 39 2.80 6.18 -4.08
CA LEU A 39 2.10 6.53 -2.84
C LEU A 39 2.69 7.82 -2.27
N THR A 40 1.86 8.62 -1.61
CA THR A 40 2.34 9.70 -0.74
C THR A 40 2.95 9.12 0.55
N LEU A 41 3.72 9.94 1.28
CA LEU A 41 4.21 9.56 2.61
C LEU A 41 3.07 9.20 3.55
N SER A 42 2.00 10.01 3.60
CA SER A 42 0.83 9.72 4.42
C SER A 42 0.15 8.42 3.99
N GLU A 43 -0.09 8.20 2.69
CA GLU A 43 -0.68 6.94 2.20
C GLU A 43 0.14 5.72 2.62
N MET A 44 1.46 5.82 2.52
CA MET A 44 2.36 4.74 2.90
C MET A 44 2.39 4.50 4.42
N ASN A 45 2.31 5.56 5.23
CA ASN A 45 2.22 5.49 6.69
C ASN A 45 0.99 4.68 7.12
N PHE A 46 -0.17 4.93 6.51
CA PHE A 46 -1.34 4.05 6.68
C PHE A 46 -1.07 2.63 6.19
N ALA A 47 -0.57 2.48 4.96
CA ALA A 47 -0.43 1.18 4.32
C ALA A 47 0.48 0.20 5.10
N VAL A 48 1.56 0.69 5.74
CA VAL A 48 2.44 -0.16 6.54
C VAL A 48 1.83 -0.52 7.90
N ASN A 49 0.99 0.33 8.47
CA ASN A 49 0.38 0.14 9.80
C ASN A 49 -0.96 -0.63 9.78
N ILE A 50 -1.62 -0.79 8.63
CA ILE A 50 -2.84 -1.61 8.53
C ILE A 50 -2.49 -3.11 8.59
N ASP A 51 -3.03 -3.83 9.57
CA ASP A 51 -2.90 -5.29 9.70
C ASP A 51 -4.25 -6.00 9.91
N GLU A 52 -4.26 -7.25 10.40
CA GLU A 52 -5.50 -8.03 10.61
C GLU A 52 -6.21 -7.70 11.93
N SER A 53 -5.49 -7.15 12.90
CA SER A 53 -5.98 -6.81 14.23
C SER A 53 -6.64 -5.43 14.30
N LEU A 54 -6.58 -4.67 13.21
CA LEU A 54 -7.10 -3.31 13.14
C LEU A 54 -8.63 -3.29 13.13
N HIS A 55 -9.23 -2.60 14.10
CA HIS A 55 -10.68 -2.46 14.24
C HIS A 55 -11.18 -1.05 13.92
N THR A 56 -10.39 -0.02 14.22
CA THR A 56 -10.70 1.38 13.92
C THR A 56 -9.49 2.10 13.29
N ILE A 57 -9.73 3.26 12.66
CA ILE A 57 -8.64 4.07 12.11
C ILE A 57 -7.80 4.68 13.24
N ASP A 58 -8.42 4.99 14.38
CA ASP A 58 -7.76 5.62 15.53
C ASP A 58 -6.78 4.68 16.25
N ASP A 59 -6.87 3.36 15.99
CA ASP A 59 -5.92 2.36 16.50
C ASP A 59 -4.58 2.34 15.73
N LEU A 60 -4.44 3.10 14.64
CA LEU A 60 -3.22 3.13 13.84
C LEU A 60 -2.12 3.96 14.52
N ASP A 61 -0.93 3.37 14.64
CA ASP A 61 0.29 4.06 15.10
C ASP A 61 0.88 4.94 13.98
N LEU A 62 0.16 6.02 13.66
CA LEU A 62 0.54 6.95 12.60
C LEU A 62 1.51 8.01 13.13
N GLU A 63 2.60 8.17 12.40
CA GLU A 63 3.60 9.20 12.67
C GLU A 63 3.33 10.51 11.93
N GLU A 64 3.93 11.58 12.42
CA GLU A 64 4.13 12.80 11.62
C GLU A 64 4.93 12.51 10.35
N GLU A 65 4.65 13.26 9.28
CA GLU A 65 5.18 12.96 7.95
C GLU A 65 6.71 12.95 7.88
N ASP A 66 7.36 13.89 8.57
CA ASP A 66 8.83 13.99 8.61
C ASP A 66 9.47 12.83 9.38
N ASP A 67 8.86 12.39 10.48
CA ASP A 67 9.32 11.24 11.26
C ASP A 67 9.16 9.94 10.44
N PHE A 68 7.99 9.79 9.80
CA PHE A 68 7.74 8.65 8.91
C PHE A 68 8.74 8.60 7.76
N LYS A 69 9.08 9.76 7.17
CA LYS A 69 10.07 9.86 6.10
C LYS A 69 11.46 9.40 6.55
N LEU A 70 11.89 9.78 7.74
CA LEU A 70 13.15 9.31 8.32
C LEU A 70 13.12 7.80 8.56
N ARG A 71 12.00 7.28 9.06
CA ARG A 71 11.79 5.85 9.30
C ARG A 71 11.79 5.04 8.01
N LEU A 72 11.07 5.48 6.99
CA LEU A 72 11.05 4.87 5.66
C LEU A 72 12.45 4.86 5.02
N ARG A 73 13.22 5.94 5.19
CA ARG A 73 14.61 6.00 4.73
C ARG A 73 15.49 4.99 5.46
N SER A 74 15.27 4.76 6.76
CA SER A 74 16.00 3.75 7.53
C SER A 74 15.71 2.33 7.04
N TRP A 75 14.49 2.07 6.56
CA TRP A 75 14.06 0.77 6.05
C TRP A 75 14.55 0.48 4.62
N CYS A 76 14.43 1.47 3.74
CA CYS A 76 14.51 1.27 2.30
C CYS A 76 15.56 2.16 1.61
N GLY A 77 16.44 2.85 2.35
CA GLY A 77 17.21 4.02 1.89
C GLY A 77 18.12 3.87 0.66
N LEU A 78 18.41 2.64 0.21
CA LEU A 78 19.13 2.39 -1.05
C LEU A 78 18.19 2.10 -2.24
N PHE A 79 16.95 1.74 -1.97
CA PHE A 79 15.96 1.35 -2.97
C PHE A 79 14.98 2.47 -3.31
N VAL A 80 14.73 3.40 -2.39
CA VAL A 80 13.64 4.38 -2.52
C VAL A 80 14.11 5.81 -2.45
N SER A 81 13.38 6.68 -3.14
CA SER A 81 13.51 8.13 -3.07
C SER A 81 12.15 8.78 -2.83
N VAL A 82 12.15 9.96 -2.20
CA VAL A 82 10.93 10.72 -1.94
C VAL A 82 11.02 12.06 -2.69
N HIS A 83 10.08 12.31 -3.59
CA HIS A 83 10.03 13.50 -4.42
C HIS A 83 8.61 14.09 -4.40
N HIS A 84 8.48 15.38 -4.04
CA HIS A 84 7.19 16.05 -3.86
C HIS A 84 6.19 15.25 -3.00
N GLY A 85 6.66 14.73 -1.86
CA GLY A 85 5.84 13.93 -0.94
C GLY A 85 5.45 12.53 -1.43
N LYS A 86 5.92 12.10 -2.61
CA LYS A 86 5.63 10.79 -3.21
C LYS A 86 6.85 9.88 -3.21
N ILE A 87 6.60 8.59 -3.04
CA ILE A 87 7.62 7.55 -2.91
C ILE A 87 7.84 6.86 -4.25
N TYR A 88 9.11 6.77 -4.64
CA TYR A 88 9.56 6.16 -5.89
C TYR A 88 10.70 5.19 -5.62
N PHE A 89 10.93 4.25 -6.54
CA PHE A 89 12.23 3.59 -6.59
C PHE A 89 13.32 4.59 -6.98
N LEU A 90 14.51 4.44 -6.41
CA LEU A 90 15.66 5.29 -6.71
C LEU A 90 16.07 5.17 -8.18
N ASN A 91 16.00 3.97 -8.74
CA ASN A 91 16.25 3.69 -10.16
C ASN A 91 15.55 2.40 -10.59
N GLN A 92 15.56 2.12 -11.90
CA GLN A 92 14.98 0.91 -12.48
C GLN A 92 15.64 -0.37 -11.94
N THR A 93 16.96 -0.35 -11.73
CA THR A 93 17.72 -1.50 -11.20
C THR A 93 17.28 -1.88 -9.79
N ALA A 94 16.97 -0.90 -8.93
CA ALA A 94 16.46 -1.11 -7.58
C ALA A 94 15.07 -1.77 -7.58
N ARG A 95 14.25 -1.50 -8.59
CA ARG A 95 12.97 -2.18 -8.80
C ARG A 95 13.19 -3.63 -9.25
N GLU A 96 14.10 -3.82 -10.21
CA GLU A 96 14.39 -5.13 -10.81
C GLU A 96 15.09 -6.08 -9.84
N SER A 97 15.98 -5.58 -8.98
CA SER A 97 16.66 -6.39 -7.95
C SER A 97 15.70 -7.01 -6.94
N LEU A 98 14.51 -6.44 -6.77
CA LEU A 98 13.48 -6.93 -5.85
C LEU A 98 12.59 -8.01 -6.45
N LEU A 99 12.54 -8.12 -7.78
CA LEU A 99 11.65 -9.04 -8.48
C LEU A 99 12.26 -10.45 -8.53
N ALA A 100 11.57 -11.41 -7.90
CA ALA A 100 11.97 -12.82 -7.87
C ALA A 100 11.99 -13.52 -9.25
N ASN A 101 11.36 -12.92 -10.28
CA ASN A 101 11.05 -13.57 -11.56
C ASN A 101 12.04 -13.26 -12.70
N LEU A 102 13.11 -12.50 -12.45
CA LEU A 102 14.10 -12.17 -13.49
C LEU A 102 15.17 -13.28 -13.56
N PRO A 103 15.37 -13.93 -14.72
CA PRO A 103 16.50 -14.85 -14.90
C PRO A 103 17.79 -14.04 -14.83
N MET A 104 18.68 -14.36 -13.88
CA MET A 104 19.96 -13.66 -13.76
C MET A 104 21.07 -14.47 -14.42
N SER A 105 21.91 -13.75 -15.17
CA SER A 105 23.26 -14.18 -15.56
C SER A 105 24.04 -14.69 -14.33
N ASN A 106 24.95 -15.64 -14.57
CA ASN A 106 25.60 -16.57 -13.64
C ASN A 106 26.49 -15.96 -12.53
N THR A 107 26.27 -14.72 -12.09
CA THR A 107 27.07 -14.07 -11.05
C THR A 107 26.48 -14.27 -9.65
N ILE A 108 27.36 -14.69 -8.73
CA ILE A 108 27.11 -15.02 -7.32
C ILE A 108 26.36 -13.85 -6.62
N PRO A 109 25.23 -14.09 -5.94
CA PRO A 109 24.47 -13.04 -5.27
C PRO A 109 25.27 -12.44 -4.10
N THR A 110 25.52 -11.12 -4.14
CA THR A 110 26.13 -10.37 -3.02
C THR A 110 25.05 -9.77 -2.09
N GLU A 111 23.77 -9.85 -2.45
CA GLU A 111 22.64 -9.28 -1.70
C GLU A 111 21.91 -10.34 -0.85
N PRO A 112 21.38 -9.98 0.32
CA PRO A 112 20.66 -10.91 1.18
C PRO A 112 19.42 -11.48 0.49
N GLN A 113 19.31 -12.80 0.50
CA GLN A 113 18.35 -13.62 -0.26
C GLN A 113 16.87 -13.21 -0.10
N TRP A 114 16.49 -12.56 1.00
CA TRP A 114 15.14 -12.03 1.21
C TRP A 114 14.77 -10.89 0.25
N GLN A 115 15.75 -10.11 -0.24
CA GLN A 115 15.49 -9.00 -1.16
C GLN A 115 14.98 -9.50 -2.52
N ARG A 116 15.27 -10.76 -2.90
CA ARG A 116 14.80 -11.40 -4.14
C ARG A 116 13.55 -12.25 -3.96
N SER A 117 12.78 -12.06 -2.89
CA SER A 117 11.65 -12.94 -2.54
C SER A 117 10.27 -12.39 -2.90
N ILE A 118 10.18 -11.14 -3.38
CA ILE A 118 8.88 -10.48 -3.58
C ILE A 118 8.40 -10.70 -5.00
N THR A 119 7.32 -11.46 -5.15
CA THR A 119 6.60 -11.56 -6.42
C THR A 119 5.64 -10.40 -6.58
N ILE A 120 5.40 -9.97 -7.82
CA ILE A 120 4.41 -8.91 -8.10
C ILE A 120 3.00 -9.31 -7.62
N HIS A 121 2.67 -10.61 -7.68
CA HIS A 121 1.40 -11.14 -7.18
C HIS A 121 1.26 -10.98 -5.66
N GLN A 122 2.32 -11.24 -4.88
CA GLN A 122 2.32 -10.98 -3.44
C GLN A 122 2.16 -9.49 -3.13
N GLY A 123 2.82 -8.61 -3.88
CA GLY A 123 2.64 -7.17 -3.73
C GLY A 123 1.20 -6.73 -3.99
N HIS A 124 0.58 -7.23 -5.07
CA HIS A 124 -0.84 -6.99 -5.34
C HIS A 124 -1.75 -7.59 -4.26
N ASN A 125 -1.43 -8.75 -3.70
CA ASN A 125 -2.21 -9.36 -2.63
C ASN A 125 -2.19 -8.49 -1.36
N ILE A 126 -1.00 -8.03 -0.93
CA ILE A 126 -0.84 -7.09 0.19
C ILE A 126 -1.66 -5.83 -0.05
N LEU A 127 -1.57 -5.24 -1.25
CA LEU A 127 -2.33 -4.04 -1.60
C LEU A 127 -3.85 -4.27 -1.68
N ALA A 128 -4.29 -5.44 -2.12
CA ALA A 128 -5.71 -5.80 -2.12
C ALA A 128 -6.25 -5.87 -0.70
N GLN A 129 -5.54 -6.59 0.19
CA GLN A 129 -5.94 -6.74 1.58
C GLN A 129 -6.00 -5.39 2.30
N LEU A 130 -4.94 -4.57 2.18
CA LEU A 130 -4.91 -3.28 2.87
C LEU A 130 -5.99 -2.33 2.37
N CYS A 131 -6.25 -2.27 1.04
CA CYS A 131 -7.26 -1.36 0.51
C CYS A 131 -8.68 -1.77 0.92
N VAL A 132 -8.97 -3.07 0.83
CA VAL A 132 -10.28 -3.62 1.20
C VAL A 132 -10.52 -3.47 2.71
N ARG A 133 -9.51 -3.73 3.54
CA ARG A 133 -9.62 -3.50 4.99
C ARG A 133 -9.83 -2.03 5.33
N TYR A 134 -9.01 -1.14 4.78
CA TYR A 134 -9.13 0.30 5.01
C TYR A 134 -10.55 0.81 4.67
N LEU A 135 -11.08 0.44 3.50
CA LEU A 135 -12.43 0.81 3.10
C LEU A 135 -13.50 0.22 4.04
N SER A 136 -13.29 -0.98 4.56
CA SER A 136 -14.23 -1.62 5.49
C SER A 136 -14.32 -0.94 6.85
N LEU A 137 -13.28 -0.21 7.28
CA LEU A 137 -13.30 0.55 8.54
C LEU A 137 -14.39 1.63 8.55
N PHE A 138 -14.76 2.16 7.38
CA PHE A 138 -15.85 3.14 7.26
C PHE A 138 -17.23 2.55 7.53
N ASN A 139 -17.38 1.22 7.53
CA ASN A 139 -18.63 0.58 7.96
C ASN A 139 -18.81 0.57 9.48
N SER A 140 -17.74 0.77 10.26
CA SER A 140 -17.83 0.93 11.71
C SER A 140 -18.45 2.28 12.08
N GLU A 141 -19.19 2.35 13.19
CA GLU A 141 -19.78 3.58 13.70
C GLU A 141 -18.73 4.66 14.01
N ALA A 142 -17.49 4.25 14.32
CA ALA A 142 -16.36 5.14 14.58
C ALA A 142 -15.86 5.91 13.36
N GLY A 143 -16.11 5.42 12.13
CA GLY A 143 -15.52 5.99 10.90
C GLY A 143 -16.12 7.31 10.42
N LEU A 144 -17.09 7.90 11.13
CA LEU A 144 -17.85 9.08 10.70
C LEU A 144 -17.69 10.33 11.57
N LEU A 145 -16.87 10.32 12.63
CA LEU A 145 -16.70 11.52 13.48
C LEU A 145 -15.72 12.56 12.91
N ALA A 146 -15.47 12.58 11.60
CA ALA A 146 -14.64 13.60 10.96
C ALA A 146 -15.44 14.54 10.05
N ASP A 147 -16.70 14.83 10.40
CA ASP A 147 -17.40 16.01 9.88
C ASP A 147 -17.55 17.04 11.02
N SER A 148 -16.46 17.72 11.36
CA SER A 148 -16.44 19.12 11.85
C SER A 148 -15.03 19.61 12.25
N THR A 149 -14.43 20.39 11.35
CA THR A 149 -13.93 21.74 11.63
C THR A 149 -12.97 22.01 12.81
N LEU A 150 -11.96 21.18 13.05
CA LEU A 150 -10.73 21.65 13.73
C LEU A 150 -9.49 21.09 13.01
N LYS A 151 -9.02 21.83 12.00
CA LYS A 151 -7.65 21.73 11.52
C LYS A 151 -6.72 22.23 12.64
N THR A 152 -6.41 21.36 13.59
CA THR A 152 -5.19 21.52 14.38
C THR A 152 -4.03 21.04 13.51
N ASN A 153 -2.95 21.82 13.46
CA ASN A 153 -1.89 21.72 12.44
C ASN A 153 -0.99 20.47 12.55
N HIS A 154 -1.39 19.42 13.27
CA HIS A 154 -0.55 18.24 13.57
C HIS A 154 -1.38 16.94 13.75
N HIS A 155 -2.47 16.76 13.01
CA HIS A 155 -3.19 15.47 13.00
C HIS A 155 -3.12 14.86 11.62
N VAL A 156 -2.67 13.60 11.55
CA VAL A 156 -2.64 12.83 10.31
C VAL A 156 -4.07 12.73 9.76
N ASP A 157 -4.25 13.04 8.48
CA ASP A 157 -5.57 12.95 7.84
C ASP A 157 -6.03 11.49 7.79
N ASN A 158 -7.04 11.15 8.61
CA ASN A 158 -7.65 9.81 8.68
C ASN A 158 -8.16 9.30 7.32
N GLN A 159 -8.32 10.19 6.33
CA GLN A 159 -8.76 9.87 4.97
C GLN A 159 -7.61 9.79 3.95
N ALA A 160 -6.34 9.88 4.37
CA ALA A 160 -5.20 9.97 3.45
C ALA A 160 -5.11 8.80 2.45
N LEU A 161 -5.50 7.59 2.86
CA LEU A 161 -5.46 6.40 1.99
C LEU A 161 -6.76 6.20 1.17
N LEU A 162 -7.81 6.97 1.41
CA LEU A 162 -9.14 6.77 0.82
C LEU A 162 -9.17 6.88 -0.71
N ASP A 163 -8.54 7.91 -1.30
CA ASP A 163 -8.49 8.06 -2.76
C ASP A 163 -7.78 6.85 -3.40
N TYR A 164 -6.63 6.48 -2.85
CA TYR A 164 -5.84 5.37 -3.38
C TYR A 164 -6.63 4.06 -3.27
N SER A 165 -7.10 3.72 -2.07
CA SER A 165 -7.83 2.46 -1.85
C SER A 165 -9.08 2.37 -2.72
N ALA A 166 -9.88 3.43 -2.78
CA ALA A 166 -11.11 3.42 -3.57
C ALA A 166 -10.86 3.20 -5.08
N ARG A 167 -9.75 3.73 -5.61
CA ARG A 167 -9.42 3.66 -7.04
C ARG A 167 -8.69 2.37 -7.44
N PHE A 168 -7.86 1.83 -6.56
CA PHE A 168 -6.92 0.76 -6.91
C PHE A 168 -7.23 -0.60 -6.29
N TRP A 169 -8.18 -0.72 -5.34
CA TRP A 169 -8.48 -2.02 -4.71
C TRP A 169 -8.82 -3.11 -5.73
N GLY A 170 -9.64 -2.80 -6.75
CA GLY A 170 -10.02 -3.77 -7.79
C GLY A 170 -8.86 -4.17 -8.72
N LEU A 171 -7.95 -3.24 -9.02
CA LEU A 171 -6.72 -3.53 -9.77
C LEU A 171 -5.88 -4.55 -8.99
N HIS A 172 -5.67 -4.30 -7.70
CA HIS A 172 -4.85 -5.14 -6.85
C HIS A 172 -5.50 -6.49 -6.58
N PHE A 173 -6.82 -6.53 -6.38
CA PHE A 173 -7.57 -7.77 -6.23
C PHE A 173 -7.39 -8.69 -7.44
N ARG A 174 -7.47 -8.13 -8.66
CA ARG A 174 -7.22 -8.88 -9.90
C ARG A 174 -5.75 -9.28 -10.07
N GLY A 175 -4.82 -8.37 -9.82
CA GLY A 175 -3.38 -8.61 -9.97
C GLY A 175 -2.83 -9.64 -8.98
N ALA A 176 -3.50 -9.81 -7.84
CA ALA A 176 -3.19 -10.81 -6.83
C ALA A 176 -3.63 -12.23 -7.22
N CYS A 177 -4.41 -12.38 -8.29
CA CYS A 177 -5.02 -13.65 -8.68
C CYS A 177 -5.80 -14.33 -7.53
N ILE A 178 -6.43 -13.52 -6.68
CA ILE A 178 -7.23 -14.00 -5.55
C ILE A 178 -8.36 -14.87 -6.09
N LYS A 179 -8.39 -16.11 -5.63
CA LYS A 179 -9.41 -17.08 -5.98
C LYS A 179 -10.64 -16.89 -5.10
N GLN A 180 -11.78 -17.35 -5.59
CA GLN A 180 -13.07 -17.19 -4.92
C GLN A 180 -13.17 -18.00 -3.60
N ASP A 181 -12.27 -18.96 -3.38
CA ASP A 181 -12.14 -19.74 -2.15
C ASP A 181 -11.34 -19.04 -1.04
N ASP A 182 -10.72 -17.88 -1.32
CA ASP A 182 -10.10 -17.02 -0.30
C ASP A 182 -11.19 -16.23 0.46
N ALA A 183 -11.91 -16.95 1.32
CA ALA A 183 -13.15 -16.50 1.95
C ALA A 183 -12.99 -15.20 2.77
N ALA A 184 -11.83 -14.96 3.36
CA ALA A 184 -11.60 -13.82 4.24
C ALA A 184 -11.61 -12.50 3.46
N ILE A 185 -10.78 -12.38 2.41
CA ILE A 185 -10.72 -11.14 1.63
C ILE A 185 -11.96 -10.97 0.73
N VAL A 186 -12.50 -12.06 0.19
CA VAL A 186 -13.71 -12.04 -0.65
C VAL A 186 -14.91 -11.51 0.16
N SER A 187 -15.09 -11.96 1.41
CA SER A 187 -16.16 -11.49 2.28
C SER A 187 -16.09 -9.98 2.54
N ILE A 188 -14.89 -9.44 2.79
CA ILE A 188 -14.72 -8.00 3.03
C ILE A 188 -14.96 -7.21 1.72
N ALA A 189 -14.47 -7.71 0.58
CA ALA A 189 -14.69 -7.07 -0.72
C ALA A 189 -16.17 -7.03 -1.12
N LEU A 190 -16.94 -8.09 -0.81
CA LEU A 190 -18.38 -8.13 -0.99
C LEU A 190 -19.09 -7.06 -0.14
N ARG A 191 -18.66 -6.88 1.11
CA ARG A 191 -19.23 -5.85 2.01
C ARG A 191 -18.98 -4.42 1.52
N ILE A 192 -17.84 -4.15 0.88
CA ILE A 192 -17.58 -2.85 0.23
C ILE A 192 -18.50 -2.64 -0.97
N SER A 193 -18.90 -3.73 -1.63
CA SER A 193 -19.79 -3.70 -2.80
C SER A 193 -21.27 -3.74 -2.42
N GLU A 194 -21.59 -3.87 -1.12
CA GLU A 194 -22.96 -3.94 -0.63
C GLU A 194 -23.66 -2.58 -0.77
N PRO A 195 -24.76 -2.52 -1.54
CA PRO A 195 -25.53 -1.29 -1.70
C PRO A 195 -25.93 -0.72 -0.34
N CYS A 196 -25.83 0.61 -0.19
CA CYS A 196 -26.13 1.35 1.04
C CYS A 196 -25.15 1.17 2.22
N SER A 197 -24.09 0.36 2.11
CA SER A 197 -23.03 0.37 3.13
C SER A 197 -22.26 1.70 3.11
N LYS A 198 -21.73 2.12 4.27
CA LYS A 198 -20.94 3.36 4.37
C LYS A 198 -19.66 3.28 3.53
N ALA A 199 -19.02 2.12 3.52
CA ALA A 199 -17.86 1.81 2.67
C ALA A 199 -18.21 1.94 1.18
N TYR A 200 -19.36 1.41 0.75
CA TYR A 200 -19.84 1.57 -0.62
C TYR A 200 -20.05 3.04 -0.98
N ILE A 201 -20.66 3.84 -0.11
CA ILE A 201 -20.87 5.28 -0.34
C ILE A 201 -19.54 6.02 -0.44
N ALA A 202 -18.58 5.75 0.45
CA ALA A 202 -17.26 6.37 0.43
C ALA A 202 -16.49 6.00 -0.86
N TRP A 203 -16.48 4.73 -1.22
CA TRP A 203 -15.91 4.23 -2.47
C TRP A 203 -16.56 4.88 -3.70
N LEU A 204 -17.90 4.89 -3.76
CA LEU A 204 -18.66 5.42 -4.89
C LEU A 204 -18.40 6.92 -5.09
N LYS A 205 -18.34 7.71 -4.01
CA LYS A 205 -17.98 9.14 -4.06
C LYS A 205 -16.62 9.34 -4.74
N MET A 206 -15.61 8.55 -4.37
CA MET A 206 -14.27 8.64 -4.96
C MET A 206 -14.23 8.14 -6.40
N TYR A 207 -14.94 7.05 -6.70
CA TYR A 207 -15.06 6.51 -8.05
C TYR A 207 -15.57 7.59 -9.01
N TRP A 208 -16.69 8.25 -8.67
CA TRP A 208 -17.25 9.33 -9.49
C TRP A 208 -16.31 10.53 -9.60
N LYS A 209 -15.72 10.98 -8.49
CA LYS A 209 -14.73 12.08 -8.50
C LYS A 209 -13.59 11.80 -9.48
N SER A 210 -13.09 10.56 -9.53
CA SER A 210 -12.04 10.18 -10.47
C SER A 210 -12.49 10.24 -11.94
N GLN A 211 -13.71 9.81 -12.25
CA GLN A 211 -14.30 9.85 -13.60
C GLN A 211 -14.58 11.28 -14.09
N PHE A 212 -14.96 12.19 -13.20
CA PHE A 212 -15.19 13.61 -13.54
C PHE A 212 -13.90 14.42 -13.68
N ILE A 213 -12.81 14.01 -13.03
CA ILE A 213 -11.49 14.64 -13.20
C ILE A 213 -10.78 14.14 -14.48
N THR A 214 -11.01 12.88 -14.87
CA THR A 214 -10.39 12.30 -16.09
C THR A 214 -11.19 12.55 -17.37
N ARG A 215 -12.48 12.90 -17.28
CA ARG A 215 -13.25 13.36 -18.44
C ARG A 215 -13.02 14.85 -18.70
N PRO A 216 -12.57 15.25 -19.91
CA PRO A 216 -12.64 16.65 -20.30
C PRO A 216 -14.10 17.12 -20.25
N LYS A 217 -14.30 18.37 -19.88
CA LYS A 217 -15.61 19.04 -19.95
C LYS A 217 -16.01 19.18 -21.43
N ASP A 218 -16.69 18.17 -21.97
CA ASP A 218 -17.77 18.38 -22.93
C ASP A 218 -18.73 17.19 -22.93
N PRO A 219 -20.05 17.42 -22.73
CA PRO A 219 -21.02 16.36 -22.58
C PRO A 219 -21.73 16.10 -23.91
N THR A 220 -21.31 15.08 -24.65
CA THR A 220 -22.16 14.54 -25.71
C THR A 220 -21.99 13.04 -25.84
N GLY A 221 -23.11 12.34 -25.62
CA GLY A 221 -23.36 11.03 -26.24
C GLY A 221 -22.98 9.80 -25.41
N LEU A 222 -24.01 9.21 -24.79
CA LEU A 222 -24.13 7.77 -24.48
C LEU A 222 -23.11 7.15 -23.52
N ILE A 223 -23.49 7.08 -22.24
CA ILE A 223 -22.99 6.05 -21.34
C ILE A 223 -23.80 4.77 -21.62
N VAL A 224 -23.18 3.83 -22.34
CA VAL A 224 -23.61 2.43 -22.32
C VAL A 224 -23.30 1.91 -20.92
N VAL A 225 -24.36 1.58 -20.18
CA VAL A 225 -24.29 0.86 -18.93
C VAL A 225 -23.88 -0.58 -19.24
N GLY A 226 -22.62 -0.91 -18.96
CA GLY A 226 -22.14 -2.30 -18.89
C GLY A 226 -22.40 -2.85 -17.50
N SER A 227 -23.58 -3.42 -17.30
CA SER A 227 -23.96 -4.19 -16.11
C SER A 227 -23.38 -5.62 -16.15
N GLN A 228 -23.13 -6.17 -14.96
CA GLN A 228 -23.15 -7.60 -14.60
C GLN A 228 -21.92 -8.44 -15.01
N VAL A 229 -21.20 -9.12 -14.11
CA VAL A 229 -21.65 -10.18 -13.17
C VAL A 229 -22.46 -11.26 -13.89
N THR A 230 -21.72 -12.15 -14.52
CA THR A 230 -22.00 -13.60 -14.61
C THR A 230 -20.67 -14.30 -14.52
#